data_AF-A0A932YJT8-F1
#
_entry.id   AF-A0A932YJT8-F1
#
_cell.length_a   1.000
_cell.length_b   1.000
_cell.length_c   1.000
_cell.angle_alpha   90.00
_cell.angle_beta   90.00
_cell.angle_gamma   90.00
#
_symmetry.space_group_name_H-M   'P 1'
#
loop_
_entity.id
_entity.type
_entity.pdbx_description
1 polymer ?
#
loop_
_entity_poly.entity_id
_entity_poly.type
_entity_poly.pdbx_seq_one_letter_code
_entity_poly.pdbx_strand_id
1 'polypeptide(L)'
;MDVFLYNFNFIWFNSFLALVAVLFGWLMNKADSVFAKTWTGFIWLIFLPNTLYILTDVSHLFEDWPRVNNLFRMILILQYTLFSIFGIITFMLAVYFFQKTLERKNKKRIKTLTFVAIVALNFLVGFGVVLGGVERTNSWHIFTNPIRVINDVFYVIFSIELVILSLGVGILANIIYFLLVKPMNDWVKKKL
;
A
#
# COMPACT_ATOMS: atom_id res chain seq x y z
N MET A 1 -28.15 -6.53 2.11
CA MET A 1 -27.65 -5.20 2.57
C MET A 1 -26.51 -5.38 3.56
N ASP A 2 -26.63 -6.32 4.51
CA ASP A 2 -25.63 -6.51 5.58
C ASP A 2 -24.21 -6.83 5.09
N VAL A 3 -24.06 -7.66 4.05
CA VAL A 3 -22.75 -7.95 3.42
C VAL A 3 -22.10 -6.67 2.87
N PHE A 4 -22.88 -5.80 2.21
CA PHE A 4 -22.37 -4.55 1.64
C PHE A 4 -21.92 -3.57 2.72
N LEU A 5 -22.69 -3.44 3.81
CA LEU A 5 -22.36 -2.56 4.94
C LEU A 5 -21.17 -3.08 5.75
N TYR A 6 -21.06 -4.39 5.92
CA TYR A 6 -19.90 -5.01 6.55
C TYR A 6 -18.63 -4.78 5.74
N ASN A 7 -18.70 -5.01 4.42
CA ASN A 7 -17.58 -4.75 3.50
C ASN A 7 -17.16 -3.29 3.48
N PHE A 8 -18.14 -2.40 3.60
CA PHE A 8 -17.87 -0.97 3.72
C PHE A 8 -16.98 -0.71 4.94
N ASN A 9 -17.32 -1.21 6.13
CA ASN A 9 -16.58 -0.85 7.35
C ASN A 9 -15.08 -1.18 7.31
N PHE A 10 -14.69 -2.38 6.86
CA PHE A 10 -13.27 -2.74 6.84
C PHE A 10 -12.51 -2.11 5.66
N ILE A 11 -13.10 -2.12 4.45
CA ILE A 11 -12.43 -1.56 3.26
C ILE A 11 -12.30 -0.04 3.39
N TRP A 12 -13.28 0.64 4.00
CA TRP A 12 -13.18 2.07 4.26
C TRP A 12 -12.09 2.41 5.26
N PHE A 13 -11.94 1.60 6.31
CA PHE A 13 -10.88 1.83 7.27
C PHE A 13 -9.50 1.68 6.61
N ASN A 14 -9.29 0.63 5.81
CA ASN A 14 -8.06 0.46 5.02
C ASN A 14 -7.86 1.61 4.01
N SER A 15 -8.93 2.07 3.38
CA SER A 15 -8.90 3.23 2.46
C SER A 15 -8.52 4.53 3.17
N PHE A 16 -9.00 4.75 4.40
CA PHE A 16 -8.60 5.89 5.22
C PHE A 16 -7.11 5.80 5.59
N LEU A 17 -6.62 4.64 6.01
CA LEU A 17 -5.20 4.44 6.30
C LEU A 17 -4.31 4.62 5.06
N ALA A 18 -4.80 4.22 3.87
CA ALA A 18 -4.12 4.49 2.59
C ALA A 18 -3.98 6.00 2.32
N LEU A 19 -4.98 6.81 2.65
CA LEU A 19 -4.89 8.27 2.56
C LEU A 19 -3.88 8.86 3.56
N VAL A 20 -3.76 8.29 4.76
CA VAL A 20 -2.72 8.66 5.72
C VAL A 20 -1.34 8.45 5.11
N ALA A 21 -1.10 7.32 4.44
CA ALA A 21 0.15 7.10 3.72
C ALA A 21 0.39 8.19 2.65
N VAL A 22 -0.60 8.52 1.82
CA VAL A 22 -0.46 9.58 0.80
C VAL A 22 -0.13 10.94 1.44
N LEU A 23 -0.84 11.32 2.49
CA LEU A 23 -0.63 12.59 3.20
C LEU A 23 0.80 12.68 3.75
N PHE A 24 1.27 11.65 4.44
CA PHE A 24 2.61 11.65 5.01
C PHE A 24 3.72 11.54 3.96
N GLY A 25 3.45 10.87 2.83
CA GLY A 25 4.33 10.91 1.66
C GLY A 25 4.47 12.33 1.09
N TRP A 26 3.35 13.05 0.96
CA TRP A 26 3.35 14.44 0.51
C TRP A 26 4.07 15.39 1.49
N LEU A 27 3.79 15.25 2.79
CA LEU A 27 4.46 16.03 3.84
C LEU A 27 5.98 15.79 3.84
N MET A 28 6.41 14.53 3.71
CA MET A 28 7.82 14.16 3.59
C MET A 28 8.50 14.84 2.40
N ASN A 29 7.82 14.91 1.25
CA ASN A 29 8.34 15.58 0.05
C ASN A 29 8.45 17.11 0.23
N LYS A 30 7.53 17.71 0.99
CA LYS A 30 7.53 19.14 1.31
C LYS A 30 8.47 19.50 2.47
N ALA A 31 8.83 18.56 3.33
CA ALA A 31 9.70 18.81 4.46
C ALA A 31 11.12 19.24 4.04
N ASP A 32 11.60 20.32 4.62
CA ASP A 32 12.97 20.83 4.42
C ASP A 32 13.94 20.36 5.51
N SER A 33 13.46 20.19 6.75
CA SER A 33 14.29 19.67 7.85
C SER A 33 14.43 18.15 7.79
N VAL A 34 15.61 17.64 8.13
CA VAL A 34 15.88 16.20 8.19
C VAL A 34 14.96 15.51 9.21
N PHE A 35 14.76 16.13 10.38
CA PHE A 35 13.89 15.60 11.42
C PHE A 35 12.44 15.42 10.93
N ALA A 36 11.85 16.45 10.31
CA ALA A 36 10.48 16.36 9.79
C ALA A 36 10.38 15.31 8.68
N LYS A 37 11.38 15.24 7.79
CA LYS A 37 11.43 14.24 6.71
C LYS A 37 11.52 12.80 7.25
N THR A 38 12.34 12.57 8.27
CA THR A 38 12.47 11.25 8.90
C THR A 38 11.18 10.82 9.58
N TRP A 39 10.54 11.69 10.36
CA TRP A 39 9.28 11.35 11.03
C TRP A 39 8.12 11.13 10.07
N THR A 40 7.98 12.01 9.09
CA THR A 40 6.93 11.85 8.07
C THR A 40 7.17 10.61 7.20
N GLY A 41 8.44 10.31 6.87
CA GLY A 41 8.82 9.08 6.17
C GLY A 41 8.56 7.81 7.00
N PHE A 42 8.79 7.85 8.31
CA PHE A 42 8.50 6.71 9.19
C PHE A 42 6.99 6.41 9.24
N ILE A 43 6.16 7.44 9.42
CA ILE A 43 4.70 7.29 9.43
C ILE A 43 4.21 6.83 8.06
N TRP A 44 4.72 7.43 6.97
CA TRP A 44 4.44 7.00 5.61
C TRP A 44 4.72 5.50 5.42
N LEU A 45 5.88 5.01 5.85
CA LEU A 45 6.28 3.62 5.68
C LEU A 45 5.35 2.64 6.43
N ILE A 46 4.95 3.00 7.66
CA ILE A 46 4.04 2.19 8.48
C ILE A 46 2.67 2.03 7.85
N PHE A 47 2.16 3.09 7.19
CA PHE A 47 0.83 3.08 6.59
C PHE A 47 0.82 2.68 5.12
N LEU A 48 1.96 2.67 4.43
CA LEU A 48 2.08 2.34 3.01
C LEU A 48 1.47 0.97 2.63
N PRO A 49 1.63 -0.13 3.41
CA PRO A 49 0.97 -1.41 3.10
C PRO A 49 -0.55 -1.31 2.94
N ASN A 50 -1.20 -0.37 3.63
CA ASN A 50 -2.65 -0.20 3.55
C ASN A 50 -3.14 0.23 2.16
N THR A 51 -2.28 0.81 1.32
CA THR A 51 -2.65 1.13 -0.06
C THR A 51 -2.85 -0.13 -0.91
N LEU A 52 -2.16 -1.23 -0.57
CA LEU A 52 -2.25 -2.50 -1.29
C LEU A 52 -3.10 -3.57 -0.57
N TYR A 53 -3.39 -3.44 0.74
CA TYR A 53 -4.39 -4.31 1.42
C TYR A 53 -5.71 -4.33 0.69
N ILE A 54 -6.12 -3.17 0.18
CA ILE A 54 -7.40 -3.02 -0.52
C ILE A 54 -7.46 -3.93 -1.76
N LEU A 55 -6.32 -4.24 -2.38
CA LEU A 55 -6.24 -5.20 -3.49
C LEU A 55 -6.36 -6.64 -3.04
N THR A 56 -5.76 -6.99 -1.89
CA THR A 56 -5.88 -8.34 -1.34
C THR A 56 -7.26 -8.60 -0.75
N ASP A 57 -7.96 -7.55 -0.31
CA ASP A 57 -9.32 -7.61 0.21
C ASP A 57 -10.33 -8.11 -0.84
N VAL A 58 -10.00 -8.05 -2.14
CA VAL A 58 -10.77 -8.66 -3.23
C VAL A 58 -10.97 -10.16 -3.01
N SER A 59 -10.11 -10.84 -2.26
CA SER A 59 -10.32 -12.25 -1.87
C SER A 59 -11.65 -12.48 -1.15
N HIS A 60 -12.15 -11.51 -0.36
CA HIS A 60 -13.45 -11.60 0.31
C HIS A 60 -14.62 -11.61 -0.68
N LEU A 61 -14.43 -11.13 -1.92
CA LEU A 61 -15.44 -11.25 -2.98
C LEU A 61 -15.87 -12.71 -3.16
N PHE A 62 -14.96 -13.67 -3.05
CA PHE A 62 -15.27 -15.09 -3.22
C PHE A 62 -16.12 -15.64 -2.07
N GLU A 63 -15.91 -15.15 -0.84
CA GLU A 63 -16.71 -15.53 0.32
C GLU A 63 -18.10 -14.88 0.31
N ASP A 64 -18.19 -13.66 -0.21
CA ASP A 64 -19.43 -12.89 -0.30
C ASP A 64 -20.28 -13.28 -1.50
N TRP A 65 -19.67 -13.80 -2.56
CA TRP A 65 -20.34 -14.21 -3.81
C TRP A 65 -21.56 -15.14 -3.62
N PRO A 66 -21.48 -16.22 -2.80
CA PRO A 66 -22.65 -17.06 -2.54
C PRO A 66 -23.67 -16.40 -1.60
N ARG A 67 -23.28 -15.38 -0.82
CA ARG A 67 -24.16 -14.69 0.15
C ARG A 67 -25.05 -13.62 -0.49
N VAL A 68 -24.80 -13.29 -1.75
CA VAL A 68 -25.50 -12.25 -2.50
C VAL A 68 -26.23 -12.86 -3.70
N ASN A 69 -27.49 -12.45 -3.89
CA ASN A 69 -28.29 -12.90 -5.03
C ASN A 69 -27.72 -12.40 -6.37
N ASN A 70 -28.18 -12.99 -7.49
CA ASN A 70 -27.60 -12.69 -8.81
C ASN A 70 -27.68 -11.20 -9.20
N LEU A 71 -28.76 -10.50 -8.85
CA LEU A 71 -28.95 -9.09 -9.16
C LEU A 71 -27.90 -8.18 -8.50
N PHE A 72 -27.45 -8.52 -7.29
CA PHE A 72 -26.55 -7.68 -6.52
C PHE A 72 -25.07 -8.06 -6.69
N ARG A 73 -24.75 -9.16 -7.38
CA ARG A 73 -23.36 -9.55 -7.69
C ARG A 73 -22.62 -8.52 -8.54
N MET A 74 -23.31 -7.86 -9.47
CA MET A 74 -22.72 -6.77 -10.27
C MET A 74 -22.31 -5.58 -9.38
N ILE A 75 -23.14 -5.21 -8.41
CA ILE A 75 -22.86 -4.13 -7.46
C ILE A 75 -21.64 -4.50 -6.59
N LEU A 76 -21.55 -5.77 -6.17
CA LEU A 76 -20.43 -6.27 -5.37
C LEU A 76 -19.11 -6.20 -6.15
N ILE A 77 -19.08 -6.65 -7.41
CA ILE A 77 -17.91 -6.52 -8.28
C ILE A 77 -17.51 -5.06 -8.45
N LEU A 78 -18.48 -4.17 -8.71
CA LEU A 78 -18.22 -2.74 -8.87
C LEU A 78 -17.62 -2.14 -7.59
N GLN A 79 -18.13 -2.50 -6.42
CA GLN A 79 -17.60 -2.05 -5.13
C GLN A 79 -16.12 -2.42 -4.97
N TYR A 80 -15.79 -3.72 -5.06
CA TYR A 80 -14.40 -4.18 -4.92
C TYR A 80 -13.47 -3.62 -6.01
N THR A 81 -13.97 -3.45 -7.24
CA THR A 81 -13.19 -2.84 -8.33
C THR A 81 -12.86 -1.38 -8.05
N LEU A 82 -13.84 -0.58 -7.58
CA LEU A 82 -13.63 0.83 -7.26
C LEU A 82 -12.62 1.01 -6.13
N PHE A 83 -12.72 0.20 -5.07
CA PHE A 83 -11.75 0.22 -3.98
C PHE A 83 -10.36 -0.22 -4.44
N SER A 84 -10.28 -1.24 -5.30
CA SER A 84 -9.00 -1.68 -5.86
C SER A 84 -8.31 -0.57 -6.66
N ILE A 85 -9.08 0.14 -7.50
CA ILE A 85 -8.57 1.31 -8.24
C ILE A 85 -8.11 2.40 -7.27
N PHE A 86 -8.86 2.66 -6.21
CA PHE A 86 -8.48 3.61 -5.16
C PHE A 86 -7.16 3.22 -4.48
N GLY A 87 -6.98 1.93 -4.15
CA GLY A 87 -5.74 1.38 -3.61
C GLY A 87 -4.54 1.61 -4.54
N ILE A 88 -4.71 1.34 -5.84
CA ILE A 88 -3.67 1.59 -6.85
C ILE A 88 -3.32 3.08 -6.93
N ILE A 89 -4.32 3.97 -6.96
CA ILE A 89 -4.10 5.41 -7.04
C ILE A 89 -3.35 5.92 -5.80
N THR A 90 -3.78 5.52 -4.61
CA THR A 90 -3.15 5.93 -3.36
C THR A 90 -1.73 5.38 -3.22
N PHE A 91 -1.51 4.11 -3.59
CA PHE A 91 -0.17 3.50 -3.69
C PHE A 91 0.74 4.33 -4.60
N MET A 92 0.26 4.61 -5.82
CA MET A 92 1.03 5.38 -6.80
C MET A 92 1.39 6.76 -6.30
N LEU A 93 0.45 7.49 -5.70
CA LEU A 93 0.71 8.83 -5.16
C LEU A 93 1.71 8.79 -3.99
N ALA A 94 1.54 7.85 -3.06
CA ALA A 94 2.39 7.71 -1.88
C ALA A 94 3.85 7.40 -2.29
N VAL A 95 4.06 6.45 -3.22
CA VAL A 95 5.40 6.10 -3.71
C VAL A 95 5.98 7.20 -4.60
N TYR A 96 5.15 7.89 -5.39
CA TYR A 96 5.59 9.00 -6.23
C TYR A 96 6.20 10.15 -5.41
N PHE A 97 5.61 10.51 -4.28
CA PHE A 97 6.20 11.54 -3.41
C PHE A 97 7.54 11.09 -2.80
N PHE A 98 7.69 9.80 -2.48
CA PHE A 98 8.97 9.24 -2.06
C PHE A 98 10.02 9.33 -3.17
N GLN A 99 9.67 8.96 -4.41
CA GLN A 99 10.55 9.13 -5.58
C GLN A 99 11.02 10.59 -5.72
N LYS A 100 10.09 11.56 -5.66
CA LYS A 100 10.44 12.98 -5.75
C LYS A 100 11.34 13.45 -4.61
N THR A 101 11.13 12.92 -3.42
CA THR A 101 11.99 13.20 -2.26
C THR A 101 13.42 12.73 -2.50
N LEU A 102 13.61 11.54 -3.08
CA LEU A 102 14.92 10.99 -3.43
C LEU A 102 15.59 11.77 -4.58
N GLU A 103 14.82 12.17 -5.59
CA GLU A 103 15.32 12.83 -6.80
C GLU A 103 15.54 14.34 -6.65
N ARG A 104 15.14 14.95 -5.53
CA ARG A 104 15.18 16.41 -5.29
C ARG A 104 16.57 17.03 -5.50
N LYS A 105 17.66 16.25 -5.39
CA LYS A 105 19.05 16.70 -5.61
C LYS A 105 19.66 16.22 -6.94
N ASN A 106 18.98 16.46 -8.06
CA ASN A 106 19.40 16.29 -9.48
C ASN A 106 20.88 15.89 -9.75
N LYS A 107 21.23 14.61 -9.58
CA LYS A 107 22.50 14.02 -10.06
C LYS A 107 22.17 12.72 -10.79
N LYS A 108 22.73 12.47 -11.98
CA LYS A 108 22.48 11.24 -12.77
C LYS A 108 22.69 9.94 -11.96
N ARG A 109 23.63 9.94 -11.00
CA ARG A 109 23.91 8.84 -10.05
C ARG A 109 22.71 8.51 -9.13
N ILE A 110 21.74 9.41 -9.00
CA ILE A 110 20.53 9.24 -8.17
C ILE A 110 19.51 8.35 -8.86
N LYS A 111 19.45 8.27 -10.20
CA LYS A 111 18.41 7.48 -10.87
C LYS A 111 18.50 5.98 -10.59
N THR A 112 19.71 5.42 -10.59
CA THR A 112 19.93 4.00 -10.25
C THR A 112 19.62 3.74 -8.78
N LEU A 113 20.02 4.64 -7.88
CA LEU A 113 19.71 4.53 -6.45
C LEU A 113 18.21 4.61 -6.18
N THR A 114 17.50 5.52 -6.85
CA THR A 114 16.04 5.64 -6.76
C THR A 114 15.36 4.37 -7.27
N PHE A 115 15.81 3.82 -8.40
CA PHE A 115 15.28 2.56 -8.91
C PHE A 115 15.41 1.43 -7.89
N VAL A 116 16.62 1.21 -7.35
CA VAL A 116 16.88 0.17 -6.34
C VAL A 116 16.05 0.41 -5.08
N ALA A 117 15.97 1.65 -4.60
CA ALA A 117 15.20 2.02 -3.42
C ALA A 117 13.71 1.71 -3.59
N ILE A 118 13.14 1.99 -4.77
CA ILE A 118 11.71 1.70 -5.03
C ILE A 118 11.45 0.21 -5.17
N VAL A 119 12.36 -0.54 -5.83
CA VAL A 119 12.24 -2.00 -5.91
C VAL A 119 12.25 -2.61 -4.52
N ALA A 120 13.23 -2.25 -3.68
CA ALA A 120 13.33 -2.73 -2.31
C ALA A 120 12.12 -2.33 -1.46
N LEU A 121 11.67 -1.07 -1.57
CA LEU A 121 10.47 -0.57 -0.90
C LEU A 121 9.25 -1.42 -1.26
N ASN A 122 9.02 -1.71 -2.54
CA ASN A 122 7.86 -2.46 -2.98
C ASN A 122 7.84 -3.89 -2.43
N PHE A 123 9.01 -4.52 -2.25
CA PHE A 123 9.09 -5.81 -1.54
C PHE A 123 8.82 -5.67 -0.04
N LEU A 124 9.27 -4.59 0.61
CA LEU A 124 8.89 -4.29 2.00
C LEU A 124 7.39 -4.06 2.15
N VAL A 125 6.75 -3.41 1.17
CA VAL A 125 5.29 -3.25 1.12
C VAL A 125 4.62 -4.60 0.99
N GLY A 126 5.11 -5.49 0.11
CA GLY A 126 4.60 -6.85 -0.02
C GLY A 126 4.65 -7.65 1.28
N PHE A 127 5.78 -7.57 2.00
CA PHE A 127 5.91 -8.14 3.34
C PHE A 127 4.91 -7.53 4.34
N GLY A 128 4.78 -6.20 4.33
CA GLY A 128 3.80 -5.49 5.14
C GLY A 128 2.38 -5.97 4.89
N VAL A 129 2.00 -6.16 3.62
CA VAL A 129 0.67 -6.66 3.21
C VAL A 129 0.39 -8.07 3.71
N VAL A 130 1.40 -8.94 3.83
CA VAL A 130 1.19 -10.25 4.45
C VAL A 130 1.03 -10.12 5.96
N LEU A 131 1.84 -9.27 6.58
CA LEU A 131 1.85 -9.08 8.03
C LEU A 131 0.53 -8.50 8.57
N GLY A 132 -0.08 -7.48 7.95
CA GLY A 132 -1.39 -7.00 8.43
C GLY A 132 -2.59 -7.65 7.75
N GLY A 133 -2.42 -8.33 6.62
CA GLY A 133 -3.52 -8.97 5.89
C GLY A 133 -3.79 -10.37 6.42
N VAL A 134 -2.73 -11.18 6.54
CA VAL A 134 -2.81 -12.57 6.99
C VAL A 134 -2.74 -12.65 8.52
N GLU A 135 -1.70 -12.07 9.13
CA GLU A 135 -1.53 -12.11 10.61
C GLU A 135 -2.41 -11.09 11.35
N ARG A 136 -3.15 -10.25 10.61
CA ARG A 136 -4.02 -9.17 11.14
C ARG A 136 -3.27 -8.25 12.10
N THR A 137 -2.01 -7.99 11.78
CA THR A 137 -1.13 -7.14 12.58
C THR A 137 -1.17 -5.71 12.05
N ASN A 138 -2.01 -4.93 12.72
CA ASN A 138 -2.24 -3.55 12.38
C ASN A 138 -1.04 -2.66 12.69
N SER A 139 -0.94 -1.55 11.96
CA SER A 139 0.12 -0.53 12.10
C SER A 139 0.31 -0.02 13.54
N TRP A 140 -0.74 0.02 14.37
CA TRP A 140 -0.65 0.48 15.77
C TRP A 140 -0.17 -0.59 16.76
N HIS A 141 -0.14 -1.87 16.38
CA HIS A 141 0.38 -2.94 17.24
C HIS A 141 1.87 -2.79 17.54
N ILE A 142 2.61 -2.06 16.70
CA ILE A 142 4.02 -1.69 16.97
C ILE A 142 4.14 -0.96 18.32
N PHE A 143 3.13 -0.17 18.69
CA PHE A 143 3.12 0.60 19.93
C PHE A 143 2.39 -0.11 21.07
N THR A 144 1.33 -0.86 20.77
CA THR A 144 0.48 -1.47 21.80
C THR A 144 0.86 -2.91 22.14
N ASN A 145 1.46 -3.67 21.22
CA ASN A 145 1.84 -5.06 21.43
C ASN A 145 3.07 -5.48 20.58
N PRO A 146 4.26 -4.94 20.89
CA PRO A 146 5.46 -5.13 20.07
C PRO A 146 5.95 -6.60 20.04
N ILE A 147 5.75 -7.35 21.13
CA ILE A 147 6.14 -8.77 21.20
C ILE A 147 5.33 -9.59 20.20
N ARG A 148 4.03 -9.33 20.10
CA ARG A 148 3.20 -9.95 19.06
C ARG A 148 3.73 -9.64 17.66
N VAL A 149 4.01 -8.36 17.37
CA VAL A 149 4.54 -7.97 16.04
C VAL A 149 5.82 -8.72 15.70
N ILE A 150 6.73 -8.89 16.66
CA ILE A 150 7.97 -9.65 16.45
C ILE A 150 7.68 -11.11 16.13
N ASN A 151 6.76 -11.75 16.86
CA ASN A 151 6.38 -13.14 16.60
C ASN A 151 5.76 -13.29 15.21
N ASP A 152 4.88 -12.36 14.81
CA ASP A 152 4.24 -12.38 13.49
C ASP A 152 5.28 -12.18 12.37
N VAL A 153 6.27 -11.29 12.57
CA VAL A 153 7.42 -11.13 11.65
C VAL A 153 8.16 -12.46 11.47
N PHE A 154 8.49 -13.13 12.58
CA PHE A 154 9.18 -14.43 12.49
C PHE A 154 8.33 -15.48 11.80
N TYR A 155 7.04 -15.53 12.11
CA TYR A 155 6.12 -16.47 11.47
C TYR A 155 6.06 -16.28 9.95
N VAL A 156 5.94 -15.03 9.49
CA VAL A 156 5.97 -14.70 8.04
C VAL A 156 7.29 -15.13 7.41
N ILE A 157 8.43 -14.86 8.05
CA ILE A 157 9.76 -15.19 7.50
C ILE A 157 10.00 -16.71 7.42
N PHE A 158 9.51 -17.47 8.41
CA PHE A 158 9.71 -18.92 8.46
C PHE A 158 8.63 -19.74 7.72
N SER A 159 7.55 -19.10 7.26
CA SER A 159 6.54 -19.74 6.43
C SER A 159 6.82 -19.51 4.93
N ILE A 160 7.15 -20.57 4.21
CA ILE A 160 7.42 -20.50 2.77
C ILE A 160 6.25 -19.93 1.97
N GLU A 161 5.02 -20.26 2.36
CA GLU A 161 3.80 -19.77 1.72
C GLU A 161 3.67 -18.25 1.87
N LEU A 162 3.90 -17.74 3.09
CA LEU A 162 3.80 -16.32 3.39
C LEU A 162 4.94 -15.51 2.75
N VAL A 163 6.14 -16.09 2.66
CA VAL A 163 7.25 -15.49 1.91
C VAL A 163 6.92 -15.41 0.42
N ILE A 164 6.41 -16.49 -0.20
CA ILE A 164 6.01 -16.50 -1.61
C ILE A 164 4.92 -15.44 -1.86
N LEU A 165 3.92 -15.37 -0.99
CA LEU A 165 2.87 -14.36 -1.08
C LEU A 165 3.44 -12.93 -0.97
N SER A 166 4.33 -12.68 -0.02
CA SER A 166 5.00 -11.38 0.17
C SER A 166 5.78 -10.95 -1.07
N LEU A 167 6.52 -11.89 -1.66
CA LEU A 167 7.27 -11.67 -2.89
C LEU A 167 6.33 -11.43 -4.08
N GLY A 168 5.24 -12.19 -4.19
CA GLY A 168 4.22 -12.01 -5.22
C GLY A 168 3.58 -10.62 -5.17
N VAL A 169 3.21 -10.15 -3.98
CA VAL A 169 2.68 -8.79 -3.79
C VAL A 169 3.75 -7.74 -4.10
N GLY A 170 5.01 -7.97 -3.72
CA GLY A 170 6.12 -7.08 -4.05
C GLY A 170 6.38 -6.97 -5.56
N ILE A 171 6.27 -8.08 -6.30
CA ILE A 171 6.34 -8.09 -7.76
C ILE A 171 5.16 -7.30 -8.36
N LEU A 172 3.95 -7.55 -7.89
CA LEU A 172 2.76 -6.82 -8.32
C LEU A 172 2.90 -5.30 -8.09
N ALA A 173 3.37 -4.89 -6.91
CA ALA A 173 3.64 -3.50 -6.56
C ALA A 173 4.66 -2.85 -7.50
N ASN A 174 5.73 -3.58 -7.85
CA ASN A 174 6.72 -3.13 -8.83
C ASN A 174 6.12 -2.97 -10.22
N ILE A 175 5.33 -3.94 -10.69
CA ILE A 175 4.65 -3.88 -11.98
C ILE A 175 3.74 -2.64 -12.03
N ILE A 176 2.88 -2.46 -11.04
CA ILE A 176 1.97 -1.30 -10.93
C ILE A 176 2.78 0.00 -11.01
N TYR A 177 3.82 0.12 -10.19
CA TYR A 177 4.62 1.32 -10.13
C TYR A 177 5.29 1.66 -11.48
N PHE A 178 6.01 0.71 -12.07
CA PHE A 178 6.77 0.98 -13.31
C PHE A 178 5.87 1.14 -14.54
N LEU A 179 4.68 0.54 -14.57
CA LEU A 179 3.68 0.79 -15.62
C LEU A 179 3.12 2.22 -15.55
N LEU A 180 2.87 2.73 -14.33
CA LEU A 180 2.13 3.97 -14.14
C LEU A 180 3.02 5.21 -13.89
N VAL A 181 4.30 5.04 -13.55
CA VAL A 181 5.21 6.16 -13.23
C VAL A 181 5.44 7.10 -14.41
N LYS A 182 5.50 6.59 -15.65
CA LYS A 182 5.67 7.43 -16.85
C LYS A 182 4.41 8.25 -17.13
N PRO A 183 3.21 7.65 -17.26
CA PRO A 183 1.95 8.41 -17.35
C PRO A 183 1.77 9.45 -16.24
N MET A 184 2.11 9.09 -15.00
CA MET A 184 2.03 10.00 -13.85
C MET A 184 2.96 11.21 -14.03
N ASN A 185 4.21 11.00 -14.44
CA ASN A 185 5.14 12.10 -14.70
C ASN A 185 4.68 13.01 -15.85
N ASP A 186 4.12 12.44 -16.92
CA ASP A 186 3.61 13.21 -18.05
C ASP A 186 2.39 14.04 -17.65
N TRP A 187 1.50 13.50 -16.81
CA TRP A 187 0.35 14.22 -16.26
C TRP A 187 0.78 15.39 -15.37
N VAL A 188 1.76 15.18 -14.48
CA VAL A 188 2.27 16.25 -13.59
C VAL A 188 2.92 17.38 -14.40
N LYS A 189 3.70 17.06 -15.44
CA LYS A 189 4.35 18.07 -16.30
C LYS A 189 3.35 18.94 -17.07
N LYS A 190 2.18 18.41 -17.45
CA LYS A 190 1.16 19.19 -18.16
C LYS A 190 0.43 20.22 -17.27
N LYS A 191 0.53 20.07 -15.95
CA LYS A 191 -0.15 20.93 -14.97
C LYS A 191 0.76 21.98 -14.31
N LEU A 192 2.07 21.93 -14.58
CA LEU A 192 3.07 22.90 -14.14
C LEU A 192 3.46 23.79 -15.31
#